data_AF-A0A960PJL5-F1
#
_entry.id   AF-A0A960PJL5-F1
#
_cell.length_a   1.000
_cell.length_b   1.000
_cell.length_c   1.000
_cell.angle_alpha   90.00
_cell.angle_beta   90.00
_cell.angle_gamma   90.00
#
_symmetry.space_group_name_H-M   'P 1'
#
loop_
_entity.id
_entity.type
_entity.pdbx_description
1 polymer ?
#
loop_
_entity_poly.entity_id
_entity_poly.type
_entity_poly.pdbx_seq_one_letter_code
_entity_poly.pdbx_strand_id
1 'polypeptide(L)'
;MPFTLPATGRDTADILAEVTALAEGENQAWEDGRCSGTMYCGDFDHYEFMADVFAKFGHANALQRDMCPSATQFEGGIIDMTLDMLGANGMPEGSDPVGMVTSGGSGSILHAVLAYREAATARGITTPNFLRPETAHPAFDKACHLL
;
A
#
# COMPACT_ATOMS: atom_id res chain seq x y z
N MET A 1 10.72 -10.27 -30.05
CA MET A 1 10.88 -8.89 -30.55
C MET A 1 11.23 -8.02 -29.35
N PRO A 2 12.30 -7.20 -29.37
CA PRO A 2 12.54 -6.25 -28.29
C PRO A 2 11.43 -5.19 -28.30
N PHE A 3 10.95 -4.81 -27.12
CA PHE A 3 10.01 -3.69 -26.99
C PHE A 3 10.76 -2.39 -27.27
N THR A 4 10.34 -1.65 -28.29
CA THR A 4 10.87 -0.31 -28.62
C THR A 4 9.73 0.69 -28.69
N LEU A 5 9.96 1.94 -28.26
CA LEU A 5 8.96 3.00 -28.37
C LEU A 5 8.61 3.22 -29.85
N PRO A 6 7.31 3.24 -30.23
CA PRO A 6 6.93 3.41 -31.63
C PRO A 6 7.23 4.84 -32.08
N ALA A 7 7.61 5.00 -33.35
CA ALA A 7 7.88 6.32 -33.94
C ALA A 7 6.62 7.21 -34.00
N THR A 8 5.44 6.59 -34.05
CA THR A 8 4.13 7.24 -34.04
C THR A 8 3.32 6.69 -32.87
N GLY A 9 2.62 7.56 -32.15
CA GLY A 9 1.71 7.16 -31.08
C GLY A 9 0.65 6.18 -31.61
N ARG A 10 0.40 5.10 -30.85
CA ARG A 10 -0.67 4.16 -31.15
C ARG A 10 -2.03 4.80 -30.87
N ASP A 11 -3.05 4.32 -31.56
CA ASP A 11 -4.43 4.69 -31.25
C ASP A 11 -4.80 4.21 -29.84
N THR A 12 -5.54 5.03 -29.10
CA THR A 12 -5.91 4.69 -27.72
C THR A 12 -6.88 3.51 -27.67
N ALA A 13 -7.77 3.36 -28.66
CA ALA A 13 -8.68 2.22 -28.75
C ALA A 13 -7.92 0.91 -28.96
N ASP A 14 -6.86 0.91 -29.79
CA ASP A 14 -6.02 -0.27 -30.00
C ASP A 14 -5.27 -0.68 -28.72
N ILE A 15 -4.78 0.30 -27.95
CA ILE A 15 -4.13 0.03 -26.66
C ILE A 15 -5.14 -0.54 -25.66
N LEU A 16 -6.33 0.08 -25.56
CA LEU A 16 -7.37 -0.37 -24.63
C LEU A 16 -7.87 -1.77 -24.98
N ALA A 17 -8.06 -2.09 -26.26
CA ALA A 17 -8.46 -3.42 -26.70
C ALA A 17 -7.41 -4.49 -26.32
N GLU A 18 -6.12 -4.18 -26.48
CA GLU A 18 -5.03 -5.09 -26.09
C GLU A 18 -4.99 -5.32 -24.57
N VAL A 19 -5.04 -4.25 -23.78
CA VAL A 19 -5.03 -4.35 -22.31
C VAL A 19 -6.28 -5.06 -21.79
N THR A 20 -7.44 -4.85 -22.41
CA THR A 20 -8.69 -5.55 -22.06
C THR A 20 -8.54 -7.05 -22.30
N ALA A 21 -8.04 -7.47 -23.45
CA ALA A 21 -7.84 -8.89 -23.75
C ALA A 21 -6.85 -9.57 -22.79
N LEU A 22 -5.80 -8.85 -22.36
CA LEU A 22 -4.86 -9.34 -21.35
C LEU A 22 -5.55 -9.51 -19.99
N ALA A 23 -6.28 -8.48 -19.54
CA ALA A 23 -6.99 -8.51 -18.26
C ALA A 23 -8.03 -9.64 -18.21
N GLU A 24 -8.85 -9.79 -19.25
CA GLU A 24 -9.83 -10.88 -19.35
C GLU A 24 -9.17 -12.27 -19.32
N GLY A 25 -8.03 -12.43 -20.00
CA GLY A 25 -7.27 -13.67 -19.99
C GLY A 25 -6.67 -14.00 -18.61
N GLU A 26 -6.12 -13.00 -17.92
CA GLU A 26 -5.53 -13.16 -16.59
C GLU A 26 -6.58 -13.37 -15.50
N ASN A 27 -7.77 -12.78 -15.65
CA ASN A 27 -8.83 -12.91 -14.66
C ASN A 27 -9.34 -14.36 -14.50
N GLN A 28 -9.32 -15.14 -15.58
CA GLN A 28 -9.69 -16.56 -15.55
C GLN A 28 -8.88 -17.39 -14.55
N ALA A 29 -7.68 -16.92 -14.16
CA ALA A 29 -6.82 -17.62 -13.20
C ALA A 29 -7.30 -17.52 -11.75
N TRP A 30 -8.18 -16.57 -11.41
CA TRP A 30 -8.60 -16.32 -10.03
C TRP A 30 -10.11 -16.23 -9.82
N GLU A 31 -10.89 -15.92 -10.86
CA GLU A 31 -12.36 -15.74 -10.76
C GLU A 31 -13.11 -16.97 -10.25
N ASP A 32 -12.55 -18.17 -10.44
CA ASP A 32 -13.14 -19.42 -9.96
C ASP A 32 -12.94 -19.68 -8.45
N GLY A 33 -12.26 -18.77 -7.75
CA GLY A 33 -12.00 -18.82 -6.32
C GLY A 33 -10.95 -19.85 -5.91
N ARG A 34 -10.20 -20.44 -6.85
CA ARG A 34 -9.15 -21.45 -6.56
C ARG A 34 -7.75 -20.84 -6.40
N CYS A 35 -7.63 -19.52 -6.48
CA CYS A 35 -6.39 -18.80 -6.18
C CYS A 35 -6.29 -18.53 -4.67
N SER A 36 -5.23 -19.02 -4.03
CA SER A 36 -4.99 -18.79 -2.59
C SER A 36 -4.53 -17.36 -2.35
N GLY A 37 -5.29 -16.58 -1.58
CA GLY A 37 -4.98 -15.17 -1.32
C GLY A 37 -5.01 -14.36 -2.62
N THR A 38 -4.00 -13.50 -2.83
CA THR A 38 -3.79 -12.68 -4.04
C THR A 38 -4.89 -11.65 -4.33
N MET A 39 -6.12 -12.09 -4.61
CA MET A 39 -7.31 -11.26 -4.78
C MET A 39 -8.21 -11.41 -3.55
N TYR A 40 -8.50 -10.32 -2.84
CA TYR A 40 -9.18 -10.38 -1.54
C TYR A 40 -10.70 -10.20 -1.60
N CYS A 41 -11.22 -9.49 -2.61
CA CYS A 41 -12.64 -9.19 -2.74
C CYS A 41 -13.31 -10.08 -3.79
N GLY A 42 -12.81 -10.03 -5.03
CA GLY A 42 -13.32 -10.82 -6.15
C GLY A 42 -14.64 -10.32 -6.75
N ASP A 43 -15.19 -9.23 -6.25
CA ASP A 43 -16.41 -8.59 -6.74
C ASP A 43 -16.08 -7.52 -7.79
N PHE A 44 -16.54 -7.73 -9.02
CA PHE A 44 -16.32 -6.81 -10.13
C PHE A 44 -17.06 -5.48 -9.95
N ASP A 45 -18.25 -5.47 -9.33
CA ASP A 45 -18.98 -4.22 -9.07
C ASP A 45 -18.19 -3.35 -8.09
N HIS A 46 -17.56 -3.99 -7.09
CA HIS A 46 -16.67 -3.31 -6.16
C HIS A 46 -15.40 -2.76 -6.85
N TYR A 47 -14.81 -3.53 -7.77
CA TYR A 47 -13.65 -3.09 -8.54
C TYR A 47 -13.98 -1.93 -9.49
N GLU A 48 -15.15 -1.95 -10.15
CA GLU A 48 -15.63 -0.85 -10.99
C GLU A 48 -15.80 0.43 -10.17
N PHE A 49 -16.43 0.32 -8.99
CA PHE A 49 -16.53 1.45 -8.06
C PHE A 49 -15.16 2.02 -7.67
N MET A 50 -14.18 1.16 -7.35
CA MET A 50 -12.82 1.62 -7.02
C MET A 50 -12.13 2.30 -8.22
N ALA A 51 -12.31 1.78 -9.44
CA ALA A 51 -11.79 2.38 -10.65
C ALA A 51 -12.39 3.78 -10.88
N ASP A 52 -13.69 3.94 -10.62
CA ASP A 52 -14.38 5.22 -10.72
C ASP A 52 -13.87 6.28 -9.74
N VAL A 53 -13.55 5.87 -8.50
CA VAL A 53 -12.90 6.72 -7.49
C VAL A 53 -11.48 7.07 -7.93
N PHE A 54 -10.70 6.09 -8.38
CA PHE A 54 -9.34 6.30 -8.87
C PHE A 54 -9.32 7.29 -10.05
N ALA A 55 -10.27 7.18 -10.99
CA ALA A 55 -10.35 8.09 -12.13
C ALA A 55 -10.51 9.58 -11.72
N LYS A 56 -11.07 9.87 -10.54
CA LYS A 56 -11.18 11.25 -10.02
C LYS A 56 -9.85 11.79 -9.48
N PHE A 57 -8.99 10.92 -8.94
CA PHE A 57 -7.77 11.31 -8.23
C PHE A 57 -6.47 10.74 -8.82
N GLY A 58 -6.51 10.02 -9.95
CA GLY A 58 -5.34 9.34 -10.52
C GLY A 58 -4.19 10.25 -10.95
N HIS A 59 -4.44 11.56 -11.03
CA HIS A 59 -3.45 12.60 -11.29
C HIS A 59 -2.97 13.32 -10.01
N ALA A 60 -3.63 13.08 -8.87
CA ALA A 60 -3.34 13.78 -7.62
C ALA A 60 -2.01 13.29 -7.03
N ASN A 61 -1.27 14.21 -6.43
CA ASN A 61 -0.03 13.91 -5.73
C ASN A 61 -0.14 14.36 -4.27
N ALA A 62 -0.21 13.40 -3.35
CA ALA A 62 -0.35 13.65 -1.92
C ALA A 62 0.84 14.43 -1.30
N LEU A 63 1.97 14.59 -2.01
CA LEU A 63 3.04 15.47 -1.56
C LEU A 63 2.59 16.95 -1.48
N GLN A 64 1.72 17.40 -2.39
CA GLN A 64 1.26 18.78 -2.49
C GLN A 64 -0.06 18.97 -1.71
N ARG A 65 0.03 18.98 -0.38
CA ARG A 65 -1.13 18.97 0.54
C ARG A 65 -2.02 20.20 0.43
N ASP A 66 -1.46 21.34 0.05
CA ASP A 66 -2.17 22.59 -0.20
C ASP A 66 -3.02 22.53 -1.48
N MET A 67 -2.52 21.84 -2.52
CA MET A 67 -3.24 21.65 -3.79
C MET A 67 -4.18 20.45 -3.77
N CYS A 68 -3.84 19.40 -3.01
CA CYS A 68 -4.60 18.15 -2.88
C CYS A 68 -5.11 17.94 -1.44
N PRO A 69 -5.92 18.86 -0.88
CA PRO A 69 -6.31 18.79 0.54
C PRO A 69 -7.19 17.57 0.87
N SER A 70 -7.90 17.02 -0.12
CA SER A 70 -8.68 15.78 0.06
C SER A 70 -7.81 14.59 0.43
N ALA A 71 -6.54 14.53 0.00
CA ALA A 71 -5.63 13.45 0.37
C ALA A 71 -5.37 13.42 1.87
N THR A 72 -5.21 14.59 2.51
CA THR A 72 -5.09 14.69 3.98
C THR A 72 -6.34 14.17 4.68
N GLN A 73 -7.52 14.51 4.14
CA GLN A 73 -8.78 14.04 4.69
C GLN A 73 -8.93 12.53 4.56
N PHE A 74 -8.62 11.96 3.40
CA PHE A 74 -8.73 10.52 3.14
C PHE A 74 -7.74 9.73 4.00
N GLU A 75 -6.46 10.12 4.02
CA GLU A 75 -5.46 9.43 4.81
C GLU A 75 -5.74 9.54 6.32
N GLY A 76 -6.12 10.73 6.80
CA GLY A 76 -6.53 10.93 8.19
C GLY A 76 -7.73 10.05 8.56
N GLY A 77 -8.77 10.04 7.74
CA GLY A 77 -9.95 9.20 7.98
C GLY A 77 -9.63 7.70 7.97
N ILE A 78 -8.74 7.23 7.07
CA ILE A 78 -8.28 5.84 7.06
C ILE A 78 -7.56 5.50 8.35
N ILE A 79 -6.65 6.38 8.81
CA ILE A 79 -5.91 6.18 10.05
C ILE A 79 -6.88 6.13 11.24
N ASP A 80 -7.78 7.09 11.36
CA ASP A 80 -8.75 7.17 12.46
C ASP A 80 -9.64 5.92 12.53
N MET A 81 -10.21 5.50 11.40
CA MET A 81 -11.04 4.28 11.33
C MET A 81 -10.23 3.03 11.67
N THR A 82 -8.97 2.95 11.22
CA THR A 82 -8.11 1.79 11.50
C THR A 82 -7.69 1.76 12.97
N LEU A 83 -7.39 2.90 13.57
CA LEU A 83 -7.06 3.02 14.99
C LEU A 83 -8.26 2.61 15.86
N ASP A 84 -9.46 3.10 15.54
CA ASP A 84 -10.69 2.69 16.22
C ASP A 84 -10.91 1.17 16.12
N MET A 85 -10.82 0.61 14.92
CA MET A 85 -10.93 -0.83 14.66
C MET A 85 -9.92 -1.66 15.49
N LEU A 86 -8.72 -1.14 15.72
CA LEU A 86 -7.65 -1.79 16.49
C LEU A 86 -7.71 -1.47 18.00
N GLY A 87 -8.77 -0.81 18.47
CA GLY A 87 -9.03 -0.59 19.90
C GLY A 87 -8.24 0.57 20.50
N ALA A 88 -7.85 1.57 19.71
CA ALA A 88 -7.18 2.78 20.21
C ALA A 88 -7.94 3.47 21.35
N ASN A 89 -9.27 3.42 21.33
CA ASN A 89 -10.16 3.96 22.37
C ASN A 89 -10.02 3.27 23.74
N GLY A 90 -9.44 2.07 23.80
CA GLY A 90 -9.19 1.33 25.03
C GLY A 90 -7.80 1.54 25.64
N MET A 91 -6.95 2.37 25.00
CA MET A 91 -5.59 2.58 25.47
C MET A 91 -5.53 3.48 26.72
N PRO A 92 -4.49 3.33 27.57
CA PRO A 92 -4.29 4.20 28.72
C PRO A 92 -4.26 5.68 28.31
N GLU A 93 -4.76 6.54 29.21
CA GLU A 93 -4.70 7.99 29.04
C GLU A 93 -3.26 8.46 28.75
N GLY A 94 -3.10 9.34 27.75
CA GLY A 94 -1.80 9.84 27.32
C GLY A 94 -1.05 8.97 26.31
N SER A 95 -1.63 7.87 25.81
CA SER A 95 -0.99 7.03 24.77
C SER A 95 -0.98 7.65 23.36
N ASP A 96 -1.93 8.54 23.06
CA ASP A 96 -2.11 9.29 21.80
C ASP A 96 -1.63 8.55 20.53
N PRO A 97 -2.29 7.44 20.13
CA PRO A 97 -1.87 6.66 18.98
C PRO A 97 -2.05 7.44 17.68
N VAL A 98 -1.00 7.43 16.86
CA VAL A 98 -0.97 8.09 15.55
C VAL A 98 -0.52 7.09 14.47
N GLY A 99 -0.68 7.47 13.20
CA GLY A 99 -0.32 6.60 12.09
C GLY A 99 0.05 7.35 10.82
N MET A 100 0.40 6.56 9.81
CA MET A 100 0.59 7.02 8.43
C MET A 100 0.11 5.94 7.46
N VAL A 101 -0.45 6.36 6.32
CA VAL A 101 -0.73 5.44 5.22
C VAL A 101 0.60 5.11 4.52
N THR A 102 0.78 3.84 4.16
CA THR A 102 1.97 3.34 3.45
C THR A 102 1.56 2.60 2.19
N SER A 103 2.51 2.32 1.30
CA SER A 103 2.22 1.62 0.04
C SER A 103 1.87 0.14 0.18
N GLY A 104 2.00 -0.44 1.37
CA GLY A 104 1.66 -1.83 1.67
C GLY A 104 2.41 -2.39 2.87
N GLY A 105 2.10 -3.62 3.28
CA GLY A 105 2.55 -4.19 4.55
C GLY A 105 4.08 -4.26 4.72
N SER A 106 4.84 -4.53 3.65
CA SER A 106 6.31 -4.48 3.73
C SER A 106 6.81 -3.06 4.05
N GLY A 107 6.20 -2.04 3.44
CA GLY A 107 6.52 -0.64 3.73
C GLY A 107 6.18 -0.26 5.16
N SER A 108 5.04 -0.72 5.68
CA SER A 108 4.65 -0.50 7.09
C SER A 108 5.66 -1.12 8.06
N ILE A 109 6.09 -2.36 7.82
CA ILE A 109 7.11 -3.04 8.64
C ILE A 109 8.44 -2.26 8.62
N LEU A 110 8.91 -1.83 7.45
CA LEU A 110 10.15 -1.07 7.32
C LEU A 110 10.09 0.26 8.11
N HIS A 111 8.98 1.00 8.02
CA HIS A 111 8.83 2.26 8.77
C HIS A 111 8.79 2.02 10.29
N ALA A 112 8.13 0.95 10.75
CA ALA A 112 8.12 0.60 12.17
C ALA A 112 9.53 0.25 12.67
N VAL A 113 10.28 -0.58 11.93
CA VAL A 113 11.67 -0.94 12.29
C VAL A 113 12.57 0.30 12.29
N LEU A 114 12.43 1.18 11.29
CA LEU A 114 13.14 2.46 11.23
C LEU A 114 12.86 3.32 12.47
N ALA A 115 11.60 3.47 12.85
CA ALA A 115 11.22 4.25 14.04
C ALA A 115 11.88 3.70 15.32
N TYR A 116 11.86 2.37 15.51
CA TYR A 116 12.53 1.75 16.66
C TYR A 116 14.06 1.87 16.61
N ARG A 117 14.67 1.77 15.41
CA ARG A 117 16.11 1.99 15.22
C ARG A 117 16.48 3.42 15.63
N GLU A 118 15.76 4.43 15.14
CA GLU A 118 16.02 5.84 15.49
C GLU A 118 15.84 6.10 16.99
N ALA A 119 14.80 5.52 17.60
CA ALA A 119 14.61 5.60 19.05
C ALA A 119 15.75 4.94 19.84
N ALA A 120 16.32 3.84 19.34
CA ALA A 120 17.49 3.19 19.93
C ALA A 120 18.76 4.04 19.76
N THR A 121 18.98 4.60 18.56
CA THR A 121 20.09 5.52 18.28
C THR A 121 20.06 6.75 19.19
N ALA A 122 18.88 7.34 19.40
CA ALA A 122 18.69 8.47 20.31
C ALA A 122 19.04 8.11 21.78
N ARG A 123 19.04 6.83 22.13
CA ARG A 123 19.46 6.30 23.44
C ARG A 123 20.94 5.86 23.47
N GLY A 124 21.71 6.13 22.41
CA GLY A 124 23.12 5.80 22.30
C GLY A 124 23.41 4.36 21.82
N ILE A 125 22.41 3.63 21.33
CA ILE A 125 22.60 2.28 20.79
C ILE A 125 23.00 2.38 19.31
N THR A 126 24.24 2.05 18.99
CA THR A 126 24.79 2.16 17.62
C THR A 126 24.62 0.92 16.76
N THR A 127 24.29 -0.23 17.37
CA THR A 127 24.09 -1.51 16.69
C THR A 127 22.93 -2.25 17.35
N PRO A 128 21.68 -1.84 17.06
CA PRO A 128 20.52 -2.44 17.68
C PRO A 128 20.31 -3.88 17.20
N ASN A 129 19.78 -4.73 18.08
CA ASN A 129 19.38 -6.10 17.75
C ASN A 129 17.85 -6.17 17.63
N PHE A 130 17.36 -6.93 16.66
CA PHE A 130 15.92 -7.15 16.45
C PHE A 130 15.55 -8.58 16.80
N LEU A 131 14.65 -8.77 17.77
CA LEU A 131 14.16 -10.09 18.17
C LEU A 131 12.81 -10.34 17.51
N ARG A 132 12.70 -11.43 16.73
CA ARG A 132 11.48 -11.84 16.05
C ARG A 132 11.28 -13.35 16.11
N PRO A 133 10.02 -13.84 16.04
CA PRO A 133 9.77 -15.25 15.75
C PRO A 133 10.31 -15.65 14.38
N GLU A 134 10.68 -16.93 14.24
CA GLU A 134 11.18 -17.48 12.97
C GLU A 134 10.16 -17.31 11.83
N THR A 135 8.87 -17.47 12.14
CA THR A 135 7.75 -17.37 11.19
C THR A 135 7.38 -15.93 10.82
N ALA A 136 8.04 -14.92 11.38
CA ALA A 136 7.75 -13.52 11.06
C ALA A 136 8.02 -13.22 9.57
N HIS A 137 7.29 -12.25 9.04
CA HIS A 137 7.33 -11.92 7.61
C HIS A 137 8.76 -11.56 7.13
N PRO A 138 9.21 -12.01 5.94
CA PRO A 138 10.57 -11.73 5.43
C PRO A 138 10.93 -10.24 5.30
N ALA A 139 9.94 -9.34 5.33
CA ALA A 139 10.18 -7.90 5.35
C ALA A 139 10.98 -7.43 6.57
N PHE A 140 10.96 -8.16 7.70
CA PHE A 140 11.82 -7.86 8.84
C PHE A 140 13.30 -8.05 8.51
N ASP A 141 13.68 -9.15 7.84
CA ASP A 141 15.06 -9.36 7.43
C ASP A 141 15.51 -8.32 6.40
N LYS A 142 14.62 -7.96 5.46
CA LYS A 142 14.84 -6.85 4.52
C LYS A 142 15.07 -5.54 5.27
N ALA A 143 14.27 -5.23 6.28
CA ALA A 143 14.44 -4.02 7.09
C ALA A 143 15.80 -4.02 7.81
N CYS A 144 16.18 -5.12 8.45
CA CYS A 144 17.47 -5.25 9.13
C CYS A 144 18.68 -5.17 8.17
N HIS A 145 18.50 -5.52 6.89
CA HIS A 145 19.56 -5.39 5.90
C HIS A 145 19.71 -3.95 5.36
N LEU A 146 18.59 -3.22 5.20
CA LEU A 146 18.56 -1.90 4.58
C LEU A 146 18.76 -0.73 5.56
N LEU A 147 18.50 -0.96 6.86
CA LEU A 147 18.50 0.05 7.92
C LEU A 147 19.62 -0.19 8.91
#